data_AF-A0A2E7CWH0-F1
#
_entry.id   AF-A0A2E7CWH0-F1
#
_cell.length_a   1.000
_cell.length_b   1.000
_cell.length_c   1.000
_cell.angle_alpha   90.00
_cell.angle_beta   90.00
_cell.angle_gamma   90.00
#
_symmetry.space_group_name_H-M   'P 1'
#
loop_
_entity.id
_entity.type
_entity.pdbx_description
1 polymer ?
#
loop_
_entity_poly.entity_id
_entity_poly.type
_entity_poly.pdbx_seq_one_letter_code
_entity_poly.pdbx_strand_id
1 'polypeptide(L)'
;MFTDTDAVLYVFRRGIIINGIASPSSRPDFLDRSITLTLNRLEHFKSQADIDAEFEKARPALLGAPLDLLVSVLRLRPSIDSSSEFRMSDYAGFGRAVAAVRHLPPNVFDDAYRRVLSEQSLNIVESCPVTALIRVLAIDAGRANAWKGTVSQLFALILDQGERMSRKLPDRLPRSARALSTLLSELAPMLRTEDIVIERLPRTNQSRLWRIYRHDESNNELLDLACEYSTGSETVEQKPSDAERMVFDQIRMTEG
;
A
#
# COMPACT_ATOMS: atom_id res chain seq x y z
N MET A 1 49.43 -20.18 -17.92
CA MET A 1 49.06 -21.16 -16.89
C MET A 1 48.95 -20.40 -15.58
N PHE A 2 47.74 -20.12 -15.11
CA PHE A 2 47.47 -19.81 -13.70
C PHE A 2 46.12 -20.47 -13.40
N THR A 3 46.21 -21.47 -12.53
CA THR A 3 45.14 -22.37 -12.11
C THR A 3 44.62 -21.82 -10.79
N ASP A 4 43.86 -20.73 -10.83
CA ASP A 4 43.28 -20.20 -9.60
C ASP A 4 42.09 -21.06 -9.21
N THR A 5 42.35 -21.90 -8.22
CA THR A 5 41.39 -22.78 -7.55
C THR A 5 40.76 -21.98 -6.41
N ASP A 6 40.16 -20.83 -6.75
CA ASP A 6 39.42 -20.02 -5.79
C ASP A 6 37.97 -20.49 -5.74
N ALA A 7 37.50 -20.86 -4.56
CA ALA A 7 36.11 -21.21 -4.33
C ALA A 7 35.23 -19.96 -4.50
N VAL A 8 34.58 -19.82 -5.66
CA VAL A 8 33.61 -18.74 -5.90
C VAL A 8 32.29 -19.09 -5.22
N LEU A 9 31.98 -18.41 -4.12
CA LEU A 9 30.66 -18.53 -3.47
C LEU A 9 29.64 -17.70 -4.26
N TYR A 10 28.78 -18.39 -5.01
CA TYR A 10 27.62 -17.75 -5.63
C TYR A 10 26.44 -17.72 -4.67
N VAL A 11 26.07 -16.53 -4.19
CA VAL A 11 24.85 -16.32 -3.40
C VAL A 11 23.73 -15.87 -4.30
N PHE A 12 22.80 -16.79 -4.61
CA PHE A 12 21.59 -16.47 -5.38
C PHE A 12 20.41 -16.20 -4.44
N ARG A 13 19.74 -15.06 -4.60
CA ARG A 13 18.40 -14.87 -4.01
C ARG A 13 17.39 -15.63 -4.88
N ARG A 14 16.91 -16.78 -4.39
CA ARG A 14 15.93 -17.60 -5.12
C ARG A 14 14.55 -16.96 -5.00
N GLY A 15 13.89 -16.75 -6.14
CA GLY A 15 12.45 -16.48 -6.16
C GLY A 15 11.71 -17.69 -5.60
N ILE A 16 10.76 -17.45 -4.69
CA ILE A 16 9.95 -18.52 -4.09
C ILE A 16 8.56 -18.42 -4.71
N ILE A 17 8.09 -19.51 -5.31
CA ILE A 17 6.70 -19.64 -5.76
C ILE A 17 5.95 -20.39 -4.68
N ILE A 18 4.88 -19.79 -4.17
CA ILE A 18 3.98 -20.39 -3.18
C ILE A 18 2.63 -20.56 -3.86
N ASN A 19 2.12 -21.79 -3.93
CA ASN A 19 0.79 -22.08 -4.42
C ASN A 19 -0.19 -22.20 -3.24
N GLY A 20 -1.36 -21.60 -3.36
CA GLY A 20 -2.40 -21.65 -2.34
C GLY A 20 -3.68 -20.98 -2.81
N ILE A 21 -4.81 -21.43 -2.26
CA ILE A 21 -6.12 -20.81 -2.52
C ILE A 21 -6.21 -19.44 -1.82
N ALA A 22 -5.56 -19.31 -0.66
CA ALA A 22 -5.47 -18.05 0.08
C ALA A 22 -4.03 -17.58 0.14
N SER A 23 -3.83 -16.26 0.28
CA SER A 23 -2.50 -15.69 0.49
C SER A 23 -1.85 -16.33 1.73
N PRO A 24 -0.59 -16.79 1.64
CA PRO A 24 0.12 -17.45 2.74
C PRO A 24 0.42 -16.48 3.90
N SER A 25 0.40 -15.17 3.64
CA SER A 25 0.57 -14.14 4.67
C SER A 25 -0.22 -12.89 4.33
N SER A 26 -0.78 -12.25 5.37
CA SER A 26 -1.39 -10.92 5.30
C SER A 26 -0.43 -9.82 5.77
N ARG A 27 0.85 -10.12 5.99
CA ARG A 27 1.84 -9.13 6.44
C ARG A 27 2.18 -8.20 5.26
N PRO A 28 2.06 -6.87 5.42
CA PRO A 28 2.36 -5.92 4.35
C PRO A 28 3.76 -6.08 3.78
N ASP A 29 4.75 -6.36 4.65
CA ASP A 29 6.14 -6.56 4.22
C ASP A 29 6.36 -7.76 3.31
N PHE A 30 5.57 -8.82 3.50
CA PHE A 30 5.60 -9.98 2.61
C PHE A 30 4.92 -9.63 1.28
N LEU A 31 3.79 -8.94 1.33
CA LEU A 31 2.98 -8.67 0.16
C LEU A 31 3.62 -7.64 -0.77
N ASP A 32 4.19 -6.57 -0.23
CA ASP A 32 4.98 -5.61 -1.00
C ASP A 32 6.14 -6.26 -1.77
N ARG A 33 6.62 -7.42 -1.29
CA ARG A 33 7.70 -8.21 -1.92
C ARG A 33 7.20 -9.42 -2.70
N SER A 34 5.90 -9.53 -2.92
CA SER A 34 5.26 -10.67 -3.58
C SER A 34 4.39 -10.21 -4.75
N ILE A 35 4.30 -11.04 -5.79
CA ILE A 35 3.38 -10.81 -6.88
C ILE A 35 2.37 -11.95 -6.85
N THR A 36 1.11 -11.62 -6.69
CA THR A 36 0.02 -12.61 -6.70
C THR A 36 -0.40 -12.84 -8.13
N LEU A 37 -0.34 -14.10 -8.58
CA LEU A 37 -0.83 -14.52 -9.88
C LEU A 37 -2.16 -15.25 -9.68
N THR A 38 -3.27 -14.59 -10.05
CA THR A 38 -4.59 -15.20 -10.03
C THR A 38 -4.84 -15.88 -11.38
N LEU A 39 -4.95 -17.21 -11.35
CA LEU A 39 -5.22 -18.02 -12.55
C LEU A 39 -6.72 -18.21 -12.73
N ASN A 40 -7.19 -18.07 -13.97
CA ASN A 40 -8.58 -18.36 -14.31
C ASN A 40 -8.85 -19.86 -14.21
N ARG A 41 -10.07 -20.23 -13.79
CA ARG A 41 -10.51 -21.61 -13.78
C ARG A 41 -10.56 -22.14 -15.21
N LEU A 42 -9.98 -23.32 -15.43
CA LEU A 42 -10.08 -24.02 -16.71
C LEU A 42 -11.52 -24.50 -16.95
N GLU A 43 -12.03 -24.28 -18.16
CA GLU A 43 -13.32 -24.80 -18.62
C GLU A 43 -13.19 -26.22 -19.17
N HIS A 44 -12.02 -26.56 -19.71
CA HIS A 44 -11.71 -27.86 -20.30
C HIS A 44 -10.44 -28.43 -19.69
N PHE A 45 -10.48 -29.71 -19.34
CA PHE A 45 -9.37 -30.42 -18.72
C PHE A 45 -8.79 -31.41 -19.73
N LYS A 46 -7.45 -31.45 -19.82
CA LYS A 46 -6.72 -32.43 -20.63
C LYS A 46 -6.13 -33.52 -19.73
N SER A 47 -5.84 -34.68 -20.29
CA SER A 47 -5.11 -35.72 -19.56
C SER A 47 -3.67 -35.26 -19.29
N GLN A 48 -3.03 -35.81 -18.25
CA GLN A 48 -1.63 -35.52 -17.96
C GLN A 48 -0.72 -35.85 -19.15
N ALA A 49 -0.98 -36.98 -19.83
CA ALA A 49 -0.21 -37.41 -20.99
C ALA A 49 -0.28 -36.41 -22.15
N ASP A 50 -1.46 -35.84 -22.42
CA ASP A 50 -1.64 -34.83 -23.47
C ASP A 50 -0.92 -33.52 -23.11
N ILE A 51 -1.00 -33.11 -21.84
CA ILE A 51 -0.31 -31.92 -21.33
C ILE A 51 1.21 -32.09 -21.47
N ASP A 52 1.75 -33.24 -21.06
CA ASP A 52 3.18 -33.53 -21.13
C ASP A 52 3.68 -33.54 -22.58
N ALA A 53 2.91 -34.14 -23.50
CA ALA A 53 3.25 -34.17 -24.92
C ALA A 53 3.25 -32.75 -25.55
N GLU A 54 2.25 -31.92 -25.23
CA GLU A 54 2.21 -30.52 -25.66
C GLU A 54 3.35 -29.69 -25.05
N PHE A 55 3.66 -29.93 -23.77
CA PHE A 55 4.74 -29.26 -23.07
C PHE A 55 6.10 -29.59 -23.69
N GLU A 56 6.44 -30.87 -23.90
CA GLU A 56 7.73 -31.26 -24.50
C GLU A 56 7.89 -30.69 -25.92
N LYS A 57 6.81 -30.61 -26.70
CA LYS A 57 6.82 -29.96 -28.01
C LYS A 57 7.09 -28.45 -27.91
N ALA A 58 6.51 -27.77 -26.91
CA ALA A 58 6.68 -26.33 -26.70
C ALA A 58 7.96 -25.95 -25.92
N ARG A 59 8.58 -26.91 -25.23
CA ARG A 59 9.67 -26.72 -24.28
C ARG A 59 10.84 -25.89 -24.81
N PRO A 60 11.35 -26.09 -26.04
CA PRO A 60 12.44 -25.25 -26.57
C PRO A 60 12.07 -23.77 -26.64
N ALA A 61 10.84 -23.46 -27.07
CA ALA A 61 10.35 -22.10 -27.16
C ALA A 61 10.04 -21.50 -25.78
N LEU A 62 9.44 -22.28 -24.88
CA LEU A 62 9.15 -21.88 -23.50
C LEU A 62 10.43 -21.54 -22.72
N LEU A 63 11.55 -22.18 -23.04
CA LEU A 63 12.85 -21.87 -22.45
C LEU A 63 13.59 -20.75 -23.18
N GLY A 64 13.63 -20.80 -24.52
CA GLY A 64 14.37 -19.85 -25.34
C GLY A 64 13.81 -18.43 -25.27
N ALA A 65 12.49 -18.28 -25.42
CA ALA A 65 11.89 -16.96 -25.52
C ALA A 65 12.09 -16.09 -24.26
N PRO A 66 11.96 -16.60 -23.01
CA PRO A 66 12.31 -15.82 -21.82
C PRO A 66 13.80 -15.48 -21.74
N LEU A 67 14.69 -16.36 -22.20
CA LEU A 67 16.13 -16.11 -22.19
C LEU A 67 16.52 -15.03 -23.20
N ASP A 68 15.96 -15.06 -24.41
CA ASP A 68 16.18 -14.03 -25.43
C ASP A 68 15.66 -12.67 -24.99
N LEU A 69 14.47 -12.67 -24.35
CA LEU A 69 13.92 -11.47 -23.73
C LEU A 69 14.83 -10.97 -22.61
N LEU A 70 15.33 -11.86 -21.74
CA LEU A 70 16.24 -11.51 -20.65
C LEU A 70 17.53 -10.87 -21.18
N VAL A 71 18.14 -11.42 -22.22
CA VAL A 71 19.35 -10.84 -22.84
C VAL A 71 19.07 -9.42 -23.34
N SER A 72 17.95 -9.22 -24.01
CA SER A 72 17.54 -7.91 -24.53
C SER A 72 17.29 -6.90 -23.41
N VAL A 73 16.64 -7.34 -22.33
CA VAL A 73 16.39 -6.52 -21.14
C VAL A 73 17.70 -6.15 -20.44
N LEU A 74 18.62 -7.09 -20.25
CA LEU A 74 19.91 -6.82 -19.61
C LEU A 74 20.76 -5.82 -20.39
N ARG A 75 20.69 -5.82 -21.73
CA ARG A 75 21.36 -4.82 -22.57
C ARG A 75 20.77 -3.43 -22.40
N LEU A 76 19.45 -3.32 -22.28
CA LEU A 76 18.76 -2.03 -22.13
C LEU A 76 18.79 -1.50 -20.70
N ARG A 77 18.85 -2.38 -19.69
CA ARG A 77 18.71 -2.05 -18.26
C ARG A 77 19.55 -0.86 -17.78
N PRO A 78 20.84 -0.70 -18.17
CA PRO A 78 21.66 0.43 -17.72
C PRO A 78 21.12 1.81 -18.15
N SER A 79 20.28 1.87 -19.19
CA SER A 79 19.69 3.11 -19.70
C SER A 79 18.34 3.48 -19.07
N ILE A 80 17.80 2.61 -18.21
CA ILE A 80 16.47 2.80 -17.62
C ILE A 80 16.61 3.19 -16.15
N ASP A 81 15.99 4.31 -15.81
CA ASP A 81 15.94 4.80 -14.44
C ASP A 81 15.20 3.82 -13.51
N SER A 82 15.85 3.47 -12.41
CA SER A 82 15.30 2.65 -11.35
C SER A 82 14.57 3.47 -10.29
N SER A 83 14.64 4.80 -10.33
CA SER A 83 13.86 5.64 -9.42
C SER A 83 12.36 5.36 -9.57
N SER A 84 11.69 5.13 -8.44
CA SER A 84 10.26 4.86 -8.44
C SER A 84 9.67 5.07 -7.05
N GLU A 85 8.35 5.27 -7.01
CA GLU A 85 7.54 5.23 -5.80
C GLU A 85 7.41 3.82 -5.19
N PHE A 86 7.81 2.78 -5.93
CA PHE A 86 7.65 1.40 -5.51
C PHE A 86 8.75 0.97 -4.55
N ARG A 87 8.36 0.21 -3.53
CA ARG A 87 9.27 -0.39 -2.55
C ARG A 87 10.31 -1.32 -3.20
N MET A 88 9.93 -2.02 -4.27
CA MET A 88 10.84 -2.82 -5.09
C MET A 88 11.26 -2.05 -6.35
N SER A 89 11.95 -0.93 -6.18
CA SER A 89 12.40 -0.06 -7.26
C SER A 89 13.22 -0.77 -8.35
N ASP A 90 14.10 -1.69 -7.95
CA ASP A 90 14.89 -2.50 -8.88
C ASP A 90 14.02 -3.44 -9.73
N TYR A 91 12.95 -3.97 -9.14
CA TYR A 91 11.97 -4.79 -9.86
C TYR A 91 11.14 -3.93 -10.81
N ALA A 92 10.71 -2.75 -10.37
CA ALA A 92 9.95 -1.83 -11.21
C ALA A 92 10.76 -1.39 -12.44
N GLY A 93 12.01 -0.99 -12.25
CA GLY A 93 12.89 -0.65 -13.35
C GLY A 93 13.15 -1.84 -14.30
N PHE A 94 13.22 -3.07 -13.78
CA PHE A 94 13.35 -4.27 -14.61
C PHE A 94 12.08 -4.51 -15.44
N GLY A 95 10.90 -4.33 -14.85
CA GLY A 95 9.62 -4.40 -15.54
C GLY A 95 9.46 -3.36 -16.64
N ARG A 96 9.87 -2.11 -16.38
CA ARG A 96 9.93 -1.05 -17.40
C ARG A 96 10.86 -1.43 -18.57
N ALA A 97 12.00 -2.06 -18.27
CA ALA A 97 12.90 -2.56 -19.30
C ALA A 97 12.27 -3.66 -20.16
N VAL A 98 11.53 -4.58 -19.53
CA VAL A 98 10.72 -5.58 -20.26
C VAL A 98 9.70 -4.89 -21.16
N ALA A 99 8.94 -3.92 -20.64
CA ALA A 99 7.95 -3.18 -21.42
C ALA A 99 8.57 -2.45 -22.63
N ALA A 100 9.72 -1.79 -22.42
CA ALA A 100 10.43 -1.08 -23.47
C ALA A 100 10.96 -2.02 -24.58
N VAL A 101 11.58 -3.15 -24.21
CA VAL A 101 12.03 -4.17 -25.18
C VAL A 101 10.86 -4.74 -25.99
N ARG A 102 9.67 -4.81 -25.37
CA ARG A 102 8.43 -5.26 -26.02
C ARG A 102 7.69 -4.15 -26.76
N HIS A 103 8.27 -2.95 -26.85
CA HIS A 103 7.68 -1.77 -27.49
C HIS A 103 6.32 -1.37 -26.92
N LEU A 104 6.11 -1.60 -25.63
CA LEU A 104 4.91 -1.17 -24.92
C LEU A 104 5.03 0.31 -24.49
N PRO A 105 3.91 1.01 -24.27
CA PRO A 105 3.94 2.37 -23.75
C PRO A 105 4.65 2.45 -22.38
N PRO A 106 5.34 3.57 -22.08
CA PRO A 106 6.21 3.70 -20.90
C PRO A 106 5.56 3.38 -19.55
N ASN A 107 4.27 3.74 -19.39
CA ASN A 107 3.56 3.62 -18.11
C ASN A 107 2.86 2.27 -17.92
N VAL A 108 2.80 1.41 -18.94
CA VAL A 108 2.00 0.16 -18.88
C VAL A 108 2.44 -0.75 -17.74
N PHE A 109 3.74 -0.87 -17.51
CA PHE A 109 4.23 -1.69 -16.41
C PHE A 109 3.86 -1.09 -15.05
N ASP A 110 4.10 0.21 -14.86
CA ASP A 110 3.84 0.89 -13.60
C ASP A 110 2.34 0.88 -13.25
N ASP A 111 1.47 1.08 -14.24
CA ASP A 111 0.02 1.01 -14.09
C ASP A 111 -0.43 -0.41 -13.70
N ALA A 112 0.10 -1.43 -14.38
CA ALA A 112 -0.17 -2.83 -14.04
C ALA A 112 0.34 -3.19 -12.64
N TYR A 113 1.52 -2.68 -12.25
CA TYR A 113 2.10 -2.97 -10.96
C TYR A 113 1.34 -2.28 -9.81
N ARG A 114 0.93 -1.01 -10.00
CA ARG A 114 0.02 -0.32 -9.05
C ARG A 114 -1.27 -1.09 -8.84
N ARG A 115 -1.86 -1.61 -9.93
CA ARG A 115 -3.07 -2.43 -9.85
C ARG A 115 -2.86 -3.67 -8.99
N VAL A 116 -1.79 -4.43 -9.20
CA VAL A 116 -1.47 -5.62 -8.38
C VAL A 116 -1.33 -5.26 -6.90
N LEU A 117 -0.61 -4.17 -6.59
CA LEU A 117 -0.42 -3.71 -5.21
C LEU A 117 -1.74 -3.26 -4.55
N SER A 118 -2.61 -2.59 -5.30
CA SER A 118 -3.94 -2.19 -4.82
C SER A 118 -4.86 -3.39 -4.55
N GLU A 119 -4.87 -4.38 -5.45
CA GLU A 119 -5.69 -5.59 -5.31
C GLU A 119 -5.21 -6.44 -4.11
N GLN A 120 -3.90 -6.57 -3.92
CA GLN A 120 -3.33 -7.23 -2.74
C GLN A 120 -3.72 -6.50 -1.44
N SER A 121 -3.76 -5.17 -1.47
CA SER A 121 -4.12 -4.36 -0.31
C SER A 121 -5.59 -4.54 0.09
N LEU A 122 -6.51 -4.43 -0.88
CA LEU A 122 -7.95 -4.60 -0.65
C LEU A 122 -8.28 -5.98 -0.07
N ASN A 123 -7.68 -7.04 -0.61
CA ASN A 123 -7.91 -8.42 -0.14
C ASN A 123 -7.54 -8.64 1.34
N ILE A 124 -6.53 -7.95 1.88
CA ILE A 124 -6.22 -8.04 3.32
C ILE A 124 -7.24 -7.28 4.14
N VAL A 125 -7.55 -6.05 3.72
CA VAL A 125 -8.50 -5.16 4.41
C VAL A 125 -9.84 -5.87 4.55
N GLU A 126 -10.37 -6.43 3.46
CA GLU A 126 -11.64 -7.14 3.44
C GLU A 126 -11.63 -8.44 4.26
N SER A 127 -10.50 -9.14 4.31
CA SER A 127 -10.39 -10.42 5.02
C SER A 127 -9.99 -10.30 6.50
N CYS A 128 -9.77 -9.08 6.99
CA CYS A 128 -9.43 -8.80 8.38
C CYS A 128 -10.67 -8.27 9.16
N PRO A 129 -11.17 -9.01 10.16
CA PRO A 129 -12.34 -8.59 10.95
C PRO A 129 -12.13 -7.27 11.71
N VAL A 130 -10.89 -6.95 12.07
CA VAL A 130 -10.55 -5.68 12.75
C VAL A 130 -10.83 -4.48 11.85
N THR A 131 -10.66 -4.63 10.54
CA THR A 131 -10.89 -3.55 9.58
C THR A 131 -12.35 -3.09 9.57
N ALA A 132 -13.31 -4.02 9.65
CA ALA A 132 -14.72 -3.68 9.71
C ALA A 132 -15.04 -2.77 10.92
N LEU A 133 -14.47 -3.06 12.09
CA LEU A 133 -14.65 -2.19 13.25
C LEU A 133 -13.97 -0.84 13.07
N ILE A 134 -12.74 -0.82 12.52
CA ILE A 134 -12.05 0.45 12.26
C ILE A 134 -12.87 1.33 11.33
N ARG A 135 -13.48 0.75 10.28
CA ARG A 135 -14.41 1.45 9.39
C ARG A 135 -15.58 2.01 10.20
N VAL A 136 -16.23 1.22 11.04
CA VAL A 136 -17.33 1.71 11.92
C VAL A 136 -16.89 2.87 12.81
N LEU A 137 -15.70 2.79 13.41
CA LEU A 137 -15.15 3.87 14.24
C LEU A 137 -14.80 5.13 13.42
N ALA A 138 -14.61 5.00 12.11
CA ALA A 138 -14.25 6.08 11.21
C ALA A 138 -15.45 6.66 10.43
N ILE A 139 -16.58 5.94 10.29
CA ILE A 139 -17.73 6.30 9.43
C ILE A 139 -18.27 7.71 9.73
N ASP A 140 -18.35 8.11 11.01
CA ASP A 140 -18.88 9.42 11.43
C ASP A 140 -17.82 10.30 12.15
N ALA A 141 -16.55 9.90 12.07
CA ALA A 141 -15.46 10.53 12.80
C ALA A 141 -14.54 11.31 11.86
N GLY A 142 -14.93 12.55 11.52
CA GLY A 142 -13.99 13.55 11.02
C GLY A 142 -12.88 13.85 12.05
N ARG A 143 -11.84 14.60 11.69
CA ARG A 143 -10.67 14.83 12.56
C ARG A 143 -11.02 15.36 13.97
N ALA A 144 -12.10 16.15 14.09
CA ALA A 144 -12.61 16.67 15.36
C ALA A 144 -13.23 15.59 16.26
N ASN A 145 -13.95 14.64 15.67
CA ASN A 145 -14.61 13.52 16.34
C ASN A 145 -13.79 12.23 16.30
N ALA A 146 -12.50 12.34 15.97
CA ALA A 146 -11.59 11.22 15.87
C ALA A 146 -11.59 10.39 17.17
N TRP A 147 -11.73 9.08 17.02
CA TRP A 147 -11.57 8.17 18.15
C TRP A 147 -10.15 8.31 18.70
N LYS A 148 -10.03 8.53 20.02
CA LYS A 148 -8.75 8.64 20.73
C LYS A 148 -8.76 7.69 21.91
N GLY A 149 -7.82 6.77 21.95
CA GLY A 149 -7.73 5.82 23.05
C GLY A 149 -6.45 5.01 23.05
N THR A 150 -6.26 4.23 24.10
CA THR A 150 -5.16 3.27 24.20
C THR A 150 -5.45 2.04 23.34
N VAL A 151 -4.40 1.31 22.95
CA VAL A 151 -4.57 0.03 22.24
C VAL A 151 -5.37 -0.97 23.08
N SER A 152 -5.24 -0.92 24.41
CA SER A 152 -6.01 -1.78 25.31
C SER A 152 -7.50 -1.47 25.26
N GLN A 153 -7.88 -0.19 25.21
CA GLN A 153 -9.28 0.23 25.05
C GLN A 153 -9.83 -0.21 23.69
N LEU A 154 -9.06 0.00 22.61
CA LEU A 154 -9.47 -0.46 21.28
C LEU A 154 -9.61 -1.98 21.22
N PHE A 155 -8.69 -2.71 21.86
CA PHE A 155 -8.75 -4.16 21.94
C PHE A 155 -10.01 -4.64 22.66
N ALA A 156 -10.38 -4.02 23.77
CA ALA A 156 -11.62 -4.33 24.49
C ALA A 156 -12.86 -4.06 23.62
N LEU A 157 -12.89 -2.95 22.87
CA LEU A 157 -13.97 -2.64 21.92
C LEU A 157 -14.08 -3.71 20.82
N ILE A 158 -12.93 -4.17 20.29
CA ILE A 158 -12.89 -5.24 19.28
C ILE A 158 -13.44 -6.55 19.84
N LEU A 159 -13.09 -6.91 21.08
CA LEU A 159 -13.59 -8.11 21.72
C LEU A 159 -15.10 -8.05 21.97
N ASP A 160 -15.60 -6.94 22.52
CA ASP A 160 -17.03 -6.73 22.78
C ASP A 160 -17.86 -6.84 21.49
N GLN A 161 -17.42 -6.19 20.42
CA GLN A 161 -18.11 -6.25 19.13
C GLN A 161 -17.99 -7.64 18.49
N GLY A 162 -16.83 -8.29 18.63
CA GLY A 162 -16.61 -9.66 18.14
C GLY A 162 -17.55 -10.68 18.80
N GLU A 163 -17.76 -10.58 20.11
CA GLU A 163 -18.70 -11.43 20.86
C GLU A 163 -20.16 -11.18 20.46
N ARG A 164 -20.52 -9.93 20.17
CA ARG A 164 -21.88 -9.56 19.73
C ARG A 164 -22.20 -10.05 18.31
N MET A 165 -21.20 -10.09 17.43
CA MET A 165 -21.37 -10.51 16.03
C MET A 165 -21.25 -12.02 15.82
N SER A 166 -20.53 -12.74 16.69
CA SER A 166 -20.36 -14.19 16.56
C SER A 166 -20.06 -14.87 17.89
N ARG A 167 -20.62 -16.07 18.08
CA ARG A 167 -20.42 -16.91 19.29
C ARG A 167 -18.98 -17.47 19.41
N LYS A 168 -18.17 -17.34 18.35
CA LYS A 168 -16.73 -17.63 18.32
C LYS A 168 -15.97 -16.45 17.72
N LEU A 169 -14.93 -16.01 18.43
CA LEU A 169 -13.96 -15.06 17.91
C LEU A 169 -13.32 -15.60 16.62
N PRO A 170 -13.23 -14.80 15.54
CA PRO A 170 -12.51 -15.20 14.34
C PRO A 170 -11.05 -15.55 14.67
N ASP A 171 -10.51 -16.64 14.11
CA ASP A 171 -9.12 -17.07 14.35
C ASP A 171 -8.07 -16.00 13.99
N ARG A 172 -8.44 -15.05 13.11
CA ARG A 172 -7.60 -13.94 12.65
C ARG A 172 -7.63 -12.71 13.56
N LEU A 173 -8.40 -12.73 14.64
CA LEU A 173 -8.42 -11.61 15.58
C LEU A 173 -7.11 -11.59 16.40
N PRO A 174 -6.52 -10.42 16.66
CA PRO A 174 -5.38 -10.32 17.57
C PRO A 174 -5.68 -10.96 18.92
N ARG A 175 -4.74 -11.73 19.48
CA ARG A 175 -4.91 -12.36 20.81
C ARG A 175 -4.45 -11.46 21.97
N SER A 176 -3.94 -10.27 21.67
CA SER A 176 -3.49 -9.30 22.67
C SER A 176 -3.50 -7.88 22.11
N ALA A 177 -3.55 -6.89 23.01
CA ALA A 177 -3.39 -5.48 22.66
C ALA A 177 -2.04 -5.21 21.94
N ARG A 178 -0.97 -5.94 22.28
CA ARG A 178 0.32 -5.79 21.59
C ARG A 178 0.24 -6.26 20.14
N ALA A 179 -0.39 -7.40 19.89
CA ALA A 179 -0.61 -7.91 18.54
C ALA A 179 -1.50 -6.96 17.72
N LEU A 180 -2.51 -6.35 18.35
CA LEU A 180 -3.34 -5.32 17.73
C LEU A 180 -2.53 -4.09 17.34
N SER A 181 -1.64 -3.59 18.21
CA SER A 181 -0.77 -2.43 17.90
C SER A 181 0.09 -2.66 16.66
N THR A 182 0.62 -3.88 16.49
CA THR A 182 1.38 -4.26 15.30
C THR A 182 0.46 -4.29 14.08
N LEU A 183 -0.68 -4.99 14.18
CA LEU A 183 -1.66 -5.09 13.10
C LEU A 183 -2.16 -3.71 12.64
N LEU A 184 -2.44 -2.79 13.55
CA LEU A 184 -2.86 -1.42 13.21
C LEU A 184 -1.78 -0.66 12.43
N SER A 185 -0.50 -0.88 12.75
CA SER A 185 0.60 -0.25 12.03
C SER A 185 0.75 -0.84 10.63
N GLU A 186 0.45 -2.13 10.49
CA GLU A 186 0.44 -2.86 9.22
C GLU A 186 -0.73 -2.43 8.33
N LEU A 187 -1.92 -2.23 8.91
CA LEU A 187 -3.12 -1.82 8.19
C LEU A 187 -3.16 -0.31 7.89
N ALA A 188 -2.46 0.52 8.66
CA ALA A 188 -2.46 1.98 8.50
C ALA A 188 -2.18 2.47 7.06
N PRO A 189 -1.12 2.04 6.35
CA PRO A 189 -0.88 2.51 4.98
C PRO A 189 -2.00 2.10 4.01
N MET A 190 -2.61 0.94 4.23
CA MET A 190 -3.66 0.40 3.37
C MET A 190 -5.00 1.09 3.60
N LEU A 191 -5.30 1.44 4.84
CA LEU A 191 -6.53 2.15 5.18
C LEU A 191 -6.50 3.62 4.77
N ARG A 192 -5.31 4.20 4.60
CA ARG A 192 -5.16 5.55 4.03
C ARG A 192 -5.68 5.63 2.60
N THR A 193 -5.67 4.53 1.82
CA THR A 193 -6.25 4.54 0.47
C THR A 193 -7.79 4.55 0.48
N GLU A 194 -8.40 4.32 1.65
CA GLU A 194 -9.85 4.44 1.90
C GLU A 194 -10.19 5.71 2.72
N ASP A 195 -9.29 6.69 2.74
CA ASP A 195 -9.38 7.92 3.53
C ASP A 195 -9.41 7.70 5.06
N ILE A 196 -9.08 6.50 5.53
CA ILE A 196 -9.06 6.20 6.96
C ILE A 196 -7.64 6.37 7.50
N VAL A 197 -7.46 7.36 8.37
CA VAL A 197 -6.17 7.65 8.99
C VAL A 197 -6.07 6.99 10.35
N ILE A 198 -5.04 6.16 10.50
CA ILE A 198 -4.63 5.57 11.77
C ILE A 198 -3.25 6.12 12.13
N GLU A 199 -3.15 6.85 13.25
CA GLU A 199 -1.90 7.43 13.71
C GLU A 199 -1.62 7.17 15.19
N ARG A 200 -0.32 7.03 15.52
CA ARG A 200 0.16 6.95 16.89
C ARG A 200 0.43 8.36 17.41
N LEU A 201 -0.27 8.77 18.45
CA LEU A 201 -0.04 10.07 19.09
C LEU A 201 1.23 10.07 19.96
N PRO A 202 1.75 11.27 20.30
CA PRO A 202 2.85 11.42 21.24
C PRO A 202 2.58 10.70 22.55
N ARG A 203 3.65 10.21 23.17
CA ARG A 203 3.57 9.46 24.42
C ARG A 203 3.09 10.41 25.54
N THR A 204 2.00 10.05 26.20
CA THR A 204 1.54 10.74 27.41
C THR A 204 2.15 10.05 28.64
N ASN A 205 2.12 10.70 29.80
CA ASN A 205 2.70 10.19 31.05
C ASN A 205 2.17 8.79 31.46
N GLN A 206 0.95 8.43 31.02
CA GLN A 206 0.30 7.15 31.36
C GLN A 206 0.29 6.13 30.22
N SER A 207 0.21 6.56 28.96
CA SER A 207 0.08 5.63 27.82
C SER A 207 0.36 6.29 26.47
N ARG A 208 0.51 5.46 25.43
CA ARG A 208 0.58 5.91 24.03
C ARG A 208 -0.80 5.76 23.40
N LEU A 209 -1.38 6.89 22.99
CA LEU A 209 -2.71 6.94 22.39
C LEU A 209 -2.65 6.69 20.89
N TRP A 210 -3.72 6.15 20.36
CA TRP A 210 -3.99 6.01 18.93
C TRP A 210 -5.14 6.92 18.56
N ARG A 211 -5.07 7.47 17.35
CA ARG A 211 -6.14 8.25 16.75
C ARG A 211 -6.60 7.57 15.46
N ILE A 212 -7.91 7.43 15.32
CA ILE A 212 -8.57 6.86 14.14
C ILE A 212 -9.65 7.86 13.67
N TYR A 213 -9.61 8.24 12.40
CA TYR A 213 -10.59 9.15 11.78
C TYR A 213 -10.64 8.95 10.27
N ARG A 214 -11.70 9.43 9.64
CA ARG A 214 -11.80 9.55 8.19
C ARG A 214 -11.41 10.96 7.75
N HIS A 215 -10.63 11.06 6.67
CA HIS A 215 -10.32 12.32 6.01
C HIS A 215 -11.55 12.74 5.20
N ASP A 216 -12.23 13.81 5.60
CA ASP A 216 -13.28 14.43 4.79
C ASP A 216 -12.63 15.41 3.81
N GLU A 217 -12.75 15.14 2.50
CA GLU A 217 -12.32 16.09 1.44
C GLU A 217 -13.05 17.45 1.54
N SER A 218 -14.23 17.49 2.16
CA SER A 218 -15.12 18.66 2.18
C SER A 218 -14.62 19.86 3.02
N ASN A 219 -13.51 19.75 3.76
CA ASN A 219 -13.09 20.78 4.73
C ASN A 219 -11.66 21.30 4.52
N ASN A 220 -10.98 20.88 3.44
CA ASN A 220 -9.52 21.05 3.35
C ASN A 220 -9.04 22.31 2.61
N GLU A 221 -9.87 22.96 1.78
CA GLU A 221 -9.47 24.23 1.15
C GLU A 221 -9.36 25.39 2.15
N LEU A 222 -10.14 25.39 3.23
CA LEU A 222 -10.13 26.47 4.22
C LEU A 222 -9.09 26.28 5.34
N LEU A 223 -8.67 25.03 5.62
CA LEU A 223 -7.79 24.71 6.73
C LEU A 223 -6.30 24.65 6.35
N ASP A 224 -5.96 24.26 5.12
CA ASP A 224 -4.58 24.34 4.63
C ASP A 224 -4.15 25.81 4.46
N LEU A 225 -5.05 26.68 3.99
CA LEU A 225 -4.86 28.13 4.00
C LEU A 225 -4.68 28.68 5.43
N ALA A 226 -5.46 28.21 6.41
CA ALA A 226 -5.31 28.68 7.79
C ALA A 226 -3.99 28.25 8.47
N CYS A 227 -3.45 27.08 8.11
CA CYS A 227 -2.18 26.58 8.65
C CYS A 227 -0.95 27.28 8.03
N GLU A 228 -1.02 27.65 6.76
CA GLU A 228 0.04 28.43 6.09
C GLU A 228 0.11 29.87 6.63
N TYR A 229 -1.03 30.49 6.97
CA TYR A 229 -1.03 31.84 7.56
C TYR A 229 -0.56 31.88 9.03
N SER A 230 -0.73 30.80 9.80
CA SER A 230 -0.37 30.79 11.23
C SER A 230 1.11 30.50 11.50
N THR A 231 1.89 30.03 10.52
CA THR A 231 3.34 29.76 10.67
C THR A 231 4.22 30.93 10.21
N GLY A 232 3.62 32.02 9.68
CA GLY A 232 4.33 33.15 9.07
C GLY A 232 4.27 34.49 9.80
N SER A 233 3.94 34.56 11.10
CA SER A 233 3.94 35.85 11.84
C SER A 233 4.98 35.92 12.96
N GLU A 234 6.22 36.24 12.61
CA GLU A 234 7.08 37.05 13.48
C GLU A 234 7.51 38.31 12.72
N THR A 235 6.85 39.42 13.09
CA THR A 235 7.29 40.83 13.02
C THR A 235 7.94 41.35 11.74
N VAL A 236 7.17 42.06 10.91
CA VAL A 236 7.62 43.34 10.30
C VAL A 236 6.45 44.32 10.32
N GLU A 237 6.62 45.39 11.08
CA GLU A 237 5.77 46.58 11.09
C GLU A 237 5.95 47.34 9.77
N GLN A 238 5.00 47.22 8.84
CA GLN A 238 4.93 48.08 7.66
C GLN A 238 3.50 48.56 7.42
N LYS A 239 3.40 49.89 7.24
CA LYS A 239 2.21 50.70 6.97
C LYS A 239 1.39 50.14 5.80
N PRO A 240 0.04 50.17 5.85
CA PRO A 240 -0.79 49.60 4.79
C PRO A 240 -0.64 50.38 3.48
N SER A 241 -0.39 49.63 2.40
CA SER A 241 -0.35 50.08 1.02
C SER A 241 -1.77 50.16 0.46
N ASP A 242 -2.02 51.13 -0.44
CA ASP A 242 -3.34 51.55 -0.96
C ASP A 242 -4.18 50.47 -1.67
N ALA A 243 -3.69 49.22 -1.78
CA ALA A 243 -4.45 48.08 -2.31
C ALA A 243 -5.41 47.43 -1.29
N GLU A 244 -5.16 47.56 0.02
CA GLU A 244 -5.99 46.93 1.07
C GLU A 244 -7.29 47.70 1.36
N ARG A 245 -7.40 48.95 0.91
CA ARG A 245 -8.63 49.75 1.01
C ARG A 245 -9.72 49.34 0.02
N MET A 246 -9.38 48.66 -1.08
CA MET A 246 -10.38 48.23 -2.08
C MET A 246 -11.15 46.97 -1.65
N VAL A 247 -10.54 46.08 -0.86
CA VAL A 247 -11.16 44.81 -0.48
C VAL A 247 -12.17 44.97 0.67
N PHE A 248 -11.93 45.91 1.59
CA PHE A 248 -12.84 46.18 2.71
C PHE A 248 -14.14 46.88 2.32
N ASP A 249 -14.18 47.62 1.21
CA ASP A 249 -15.42 48.27 0.72
C ASP A 249 -16.35 47.31 -0.03
N GLN A 250 -15.83 46.18 -0.52
CA GLN A 250 -16.63 45.20 -1.28
C GLN A 250 -17.36 44.18 -0.39
N ILE A 251 -17.00 44.07 0.88
CA ILE A 251 -17.64 43.16 1.86
C ILE A 251 -18.80 43.85 2.62
N ARG A 252 -18.95 45.17 2.54
CA ARG A 252 -20.09 45.90 3.16
C ARG A 252 -21.33 46.06 2.28
N MET A 253 -21.34 45.55 1.04
CA MET A 253 -22.44 45.72 0.08
C MET A 253 -23.30 44.46 -0.16
N THR A 254 -23.06 43.37 0.57
CA THR A 254 -23.78 42.09 0.40
C THR A 254 -24.51 41.58 1.65
N GLU A 255 -24.61 42.41 2.69
CA GLU A 255 -25.60 42.25 3.77
C GLU A 255 -26.56 43.45 3.71
N GLY A 256 -27.56 43.32 2.85
CA GLY A 256 -28.73 44.20 2.73
C GLY A 256 -29.92 43.39 2.27
#